data_AF-A0A975YIF3-F1
#
_entry.id   AF-A0A975YIF3-F1
#
_cell.length_a   1.000
_cell.length_b   1.000
_cell.length_c   1.000
_cell.angle_alpha   90.00
_cell.angle_beta   90.00
_cell.angle_gamma   90.00
#
_symmetry.space_group_name_H-M   'P 1'
#
loop_
_entity.id
_entity.type
_entity.pdbx_description
1 polymer ?
#
loop_
_entity_poly.entity_id
_entity_poly.type
_entity_poly.pdbx_seq_one_letter_code
_entity_poly.pdbx_strand_id
1 'polypeptide(L)'
;MTPMTSARPFAALAAAAALALAAPAHAQGPATAAPIPPAAQGLWVNGACSDPDALLFVTGRAWALLPREGAQELWRVERTDQTGGFTLAVADDPDRTRLLLRADGTRLETRTPSAKQADDQLPGDAPAIEWARCAGVPTTLAALHGEGLAFLGALDGIEAACAGGEAAPCLAALFGWADLTRDGVLSAAEIARLVRGVTHVAMLATGTEVGDLAAAVGASAVGGLAAAYALIASLDYDASGTLSLAELLQDRSPMPGLAGPASPPAPSVAGPPLAGAALAGQLGALRTLLDQLGPMLGLPPR
;
A
#
# COMPACT_ATOMS: atom_id res chain seq x y z
N MET A 1 3.39 -13.25 -46.93
CA MET A 1 2.58 -14.10 -46.02
C MET A 1 3.18 -13.97 -44.64
N THR A 2 2.67 -13.01 -43.87
CA THR A 2 3.06 -12.73 -42.49
C THR A 2 2.23 -13.61 -41.56
N PRO A 3 2.83 -14.36 -40.61
CA PRO A 3 2.05 -15.14 -39.66
C PRO A 3 1.39 -14.18 -38.67
N MET A 4 0.05 -14.23 -38.61
CA MET A 4 -0.72 -13.69 -37.48
C MET A 4 -0.44 -14.59 -36.28
N THR A 5 0.43 -14.16 -35.38
CA THR A 5 0.61 -14.79 -34.07
C THR A 5 -0.56 -14.43 -33.17
N SER A 6 -1.29 -15.49 -32.82
CA SER A 6 -2.47 -15.54 -31.96
C SER A 6 -2.22 -14.87 -30.60
N ALA A 7 -3.13 -13.95 -30.24
CA ALA A 7 -3.20 -13.35 -28.91
C ALA A 7 -3.65 -14.40 -27.88
N ARG A 8 -2.94 -14.53 -26.76
CA ARG A 8 -3.36 -15.36 -25.61
C ARG A 8 -3.37 -14.51 -24.33
N PRO A 9 -4.56 -14.22 -23.76
CA PRO A 9 -4.70 -13.38 -22.57
C PRO A 9 -4.89 -14.27 -21.33
N PHE A 10 -3.82 -14.81 -20.76
CA PHE A 10 -3.98 -15.64 -19.54
C PHE A 10 -2.91 -15.48 -18.45
N ALA A 11 -1.82 -14.74 -18.68
CA ALA A 11 -0.73 -14.68 -17.71
C ALA A 11 -0.83 -13.57 -16.64
N ALA A 12 -1.75 -12.61 -16.80
CA ALA A 12 -1.92 -11.48 -15.88
C ALA A 12 -2.64 -11.84 -14.56
N LEU A 13 -3.23 -13.04 -14.45
CA LEU A 13 -4.04 -13.43 -13.29
C LEU A 13 -3.25 -13.88 -12.07
N ALA A 14 -2.04 -14.41 -12.25
CA ALA A 14 -1.33 -15.11 -11.17
C ALA A 14 -0.69 -14.17 -10.14
N ALA A 15 -0.41 -12.91 -10.50
CA ALA A 15 0.32 -11.98 -9.64
C ALA A 15 -0.53 -11.39 -8.51
N ALA A 16 -1.83 -11.15 -8.73
CA ALA A 16 -2.71 -10.58 -7.70
C ALA A 16 -3.05 -11.60 -6.59
N ALA A 17 -3.17 -12.89 -6.93
CA ALA A 17 -3.40 -13.96 -5.96
C ALA A 17 -2.15 -14.26 -5.10
N ALA A 18 -0.95 -14.07 -5.64
CA ALA A 18 0.30 -14.37 -4.93
C ALA A 18 0.60 -13.40 -3.78
N LEU A 19 0.13 -12.15 -3.85
CA LEU A 19 0.31 -11.15 -2.78
C LEU A 19 -0.50 -11.46 -1.51
N ALA A 20 -1.60 -12.19 -1.61
CA ALA A 20 -2.40 -12.61 -0.45
C ALA A 20 -1.90 -13.92 0.20
N LEU A 21 -1.17 -14.76 -0.55
CA LEU A 21 -0.83 -16.13 -0.14
C LEU A 21 0.56 -16.28 0.50
N ALA A 22 1.40 -15.25 0.46
CA ALA A 22 2.82 -15.39 0.81
C ALA A 22 3.21 -14.78 2.16
N ALA A 23 2.30 -14.19 2.95
CA ALA A 23 2.68 -13.59 4.24
C ALA A 23 3.14 -14.67 5.25
N PRO A 24 4.43 -14.75 5.61
CA PRO A 24 4.87 -15.68 6.63
C PRO A 24 4.31 -15.24 7.99
N ALA A 25 3.57 -16.12 8.65
CA ALA A 25 2.91 -15.88 9.94
C ALA A 25 3.86 -15.68 11.16
N HIS A 26 5.15 -15.37 10.94
CA HIS A 26 6.18 -15.38 11.99
C HIS A 26 6.95 -14.06 12.14
N ALA A 27 6.49 -12.98 11.51
CA ALA A 27 7.00 -11.64 11.80
C ALA A 27 6.28 -11.05 13.02
N GLN A 28 6.53 -11.59 14.22
CA GLN A 28 6.34 -10.82 15.45
C GLN A 28 7.44 -9.76 15.50
N GLY A 29 7.21 -8.69 14.73
CA GLY A 29 8.10 -7.53 14.66
C GLY A 29 8.20 -6.83 16.02
N PRO A 30 9.24 -5.99 16.19
CA PRO A 30 9.49 -5.24 17.41
C PRO A 30 8.28 -4.37 17.80
N ALA A 31 8.26 -3.96 19.07
CA ALA A 31 7.22 -3.13 19.69
C ALA A 31 6.65 -2.12 18.69
N THR A 32 5.34 -2.21 18.43
CA THR A 32 4.67 -1.33 17.48
C THR A 32 4.96 0.12 17.83
N ALA A 33 5.54 0.86 16.88
CA ALA A 33 5.71 2.31 16.99
C ALA A 33 4.40 2.93 17.47
N ALA A 34 4.50 3.93 18.35
CA ALA A 34 3.33 4.75 18.61
C ALA A 34 2.87 5.38 17.27
N PRO A 35 1.55 5.48 17.03
CA PRO A 35 1.06 6.04 15.78
C PRO A 35 1.34 7.55 15.73
N ILE A 36 1.50 8.10 14.52
CA ILE A 36 1.51 9.55 14.30
C ILE A 36 0.20 10.14 14.88
N PRO A 37 0.22 11.27 15.62
CA PRO A 37 -0.98 11.82 16.23
C PRO A 37 -2.10 12.11 15.22
N PRO A 38 -3.37 11.82 15.56
CA PRO A 38 -4.51 12.04 14.66
C PRO A 38 -4.62 13.46 14.09
N ALA A 39 -4.19 14.47 14.86
CA ALA A 39 -4.20 15.86 14.43
C ALA A 39 -3.33 16.12 13.18
N ALA A 40 -2.25 15.34 13.00
CA ALA A 40 -1.35 15.41 11.85
C ALA A 40 -1.78 14.49 10.70
N GLN A 41 -2.74 13.58 10.90
CA GLN A 41 -3.17 12.62 9.89
C GLN A 41 -4.09 13.25 8.83
N GLY A 42 -4.21 12.56 7.70
CA GLY A 42 -5.01 12.92 6.55
C GLY A 42 -4.23 13.65 5.45
N LEU A 43 -4.96 14.27 4.54
CA LEU A 43 -4.41 15.01 3.41
C LEU A 43 -4.10 16.47 3.79
N TRP A 44 -2.92 16.90 3.37
CA TRP A 44 -2.37 18.24 3.53
C TRP A 44 -1.85 18.76 2.20
N VAL A 45 -1.95 20.07 2.01
CA VAL A 45 -1.64 20.75 0.76
C VAL A 45 -0.62 21.85 1.01
N ASN A 46 0.45 21.86 0.22
CA ASN A 46 1.37 22.99 0.11
C ASN A 46 1.03 23.80 -1.14
N GLY A 47 1.06 25.13 -1.03
CA GLY A 47 0.57 26.04 -2.08
C GLY A 47 -0.94 26.33 -1.97
N ALA A 48 -1.57 26.71 -3.08
CA ALA A 48 -2.99 27.05 -3.11
C ALA A 48 -3.86 25.79 -3.31
N CYS A 49 -5.03 25.71 -2.65
CA CYS A 49 -5.93 24.56 -2.81
C CYS A 49 -6.39 24.30 -4.25
N SER A 50 -6.45 25.34 -5.10
CA SER A 50 -6.83 25.21 -6.52
C SER A 50 -5.67 24.79 -7.42
N ASP A 51 -4.42 25.02 -6.98
CA ASP A 51 -3.21 24.74 -7.74
C ASP A 51 -2.07 24.41 -6.76
N PRO A 52 -2.06 23.21 -6.17
CA PRO A 52 -1.13 22.84 -5.11
C PRO A 52 0.25 22.50 -5.67
N ASP A 53 1.30 22.89 -4.96
CA ASP A 53 2.69 22.59 -5.34
C ASP A 53 3.09 21.18 -4.91
N ALA A 54 2.54 20.70 -3.78
CA ALA A 54 2.69 19.35 -3.29
C ALA A 54 1.51 18.92 -2.43
N LEU A 55 1.30 17.61 -2.35
CA LEU A 55 0.42 16.98 -1.38
C LEU A 55 1.24 16.17 -0.38
N LEU A 56 0.81 16.18 0.88
CA LEU A 56 1.32 15.29 1.92
C LEU A 56 0.15 14.52 2.50
N PHE A 57 0.21 13.19 2.46
CA PHE A 57 -0.80 12.33 3.06
C PHE A 57 -0.17 11.55 4.22
N VAL A 58 -0.74 11.68 5.41
CA VAL A 58 -0.19 11.10 6.64
C VAL A 58 -1.20 10.12 7.24
N THR A 59 -0.79 8.89 7.50
CA THR A 59 -1.56 7.90 8.28
C THR A 59 -0.95 7.76 9.69
N GLY A 60 -1.48 6.86 10.51
CA GLY A 60 -0.85 6.52 11.78
C GLY A 60 0.49 5.83 11.61
N ARG A 61 0.72 5.13 10.48
CA ARG A 61 1.92 4.29 10.24
C ARG A 61 2.71 4.62 8.98
N ALA A 62 2.34 5.64 8.22
CA ALA A 62 3.04 6.02 7.00
C ALA A 62 2.84 7.50 6.66
N TRP A 63 3.68 8.02 5.77
CA TRP A 63 3.41 9.27 5.07
C TRP A 63 3.81 9.17 3.61
N ALA A 64 3.07 9.84 2.73
CA ALA A 64 3.36 9.95 1.31
C ALA A 64 3.53 11.42 0.91
N LEU A 65 4.63 11.73 0.22
CA LEU A 65 4.90 13.05 -0.34
C LEU A 65 4.71 12.99 -1.86
N LEU A 66 3.80 13.82 -2.37
CA LEU A 66 3.41 13.85 -3.77
C LEU A 66 3.66 15.27 -4.32
N PRO A 67 4.91 15.62 -4.67
CA PRO A 67 5.18 16.89 -5.32
C PRO A 67 4.53 16.92 -6.72
N ARG A 68 4.24 18.13 -7.22
CA ARG A 68 3.77 18.34 -8.60
C ARG A 68 4.80 17.86 -9.63
N GLU A 69 6.08 18.04 -9.32
CA GLU A 69 7.22 17.64 -10.15
C GLU A 69 8.19 16.77 -9.35
N GLY A 70 8.78 15.78 -10.00
CA GLY A 70 9.73 14.84 -9.39
C GLY A 70 9.09 13.56 -8.83
N ALA A 71 9.90 12.81 -8.10
CA ALA A 71 9.51 11.54 -7.52
C ALA A 71 8.44 11.70 -6.43
N GLN A 72 7.47 10.79 -6.46
CA GLN A 72 6.46 10.63 -5.44
C GLN A 72 6.77 9.39 -4.61
N GLU A 73 6.79 9.57 -3.30
CA GLU A 73 7.36 8.59 -2.37
C GLU A 73 6.44 8.34 -1.18
N LEU A 74 6.44 7.09 -0.72
CA LEU A 74 5.76 6.62 0.48
C LEU A 74 6.79 6.03 1.44
N TRP A 75 6.76 6.48 2.70
CA TRP A 75 7.58 5.95 3.77
C TRP A 75 6.70 5.32 4.84
N ARG A 76 7.11 4.13 5.29
CA ARG A 76 6.51 3.46 6.46
C ARG A 76 7.21 3.91 7.73
N VAL A 77 6.44 4.26 8.75
CA VAL A 77 6.93 4.68 10.06
C VAL A 77 7.39 3.45 10.84
N GLU A 78 8.68 3.40 11.17
CA GLU A 78 9.26 2.40 12.08
C GLU A 78 9.20 2.83 13.54
N ARG A 79 9.35 4.15 13.78
CA ARG A 79 9.41 4.74 15.12
C ARG A 79 8.79 6.14 15.10
N THR A 80 8.13 6.49 16.19
CA THR A 80 7.79 7.88 16.48
C THR A 80 8.30 8.31 17.85
N ASP A 81 8.71 9.56 17.99
CA ASP A 81 9.12 10.18 19.25
C ASP A 81 8.56 11.61 19.37
N GLN A 82 8.70 12.22 20.56
CA GLN A 82 8.39 13.63 20.79
C GLN A 82 9.69 14.41 21.03
N THR A 83 9.89 15.50 20.30
CA THR A 83 11.08 16.37 20.45
C THR A 83 10.77 17.82 20.11
N GLY A 84 11.11 18.77 20.98
CA GLY A 84 10.96 20.20 20.71
C GLY A 84 9.53 20.67 20.36
N GLY A 85 8.49 19.96 20.82
CA GLY A 85 7.10 20.23 20.44
C GLY A 85 6.68 19.69 19.06
N PHE A 86 7.53 18.87 18.43
CA PHE A 86 7.23 18.12 17.21
C PHE A 86 7.07 16.63 17.54
N THR A 87 6.26 15.95 16.73
CA THR A 87 6.35 14.50 16.58
C THR A 87 7.43 14.19 15.55
N LEU A 88 8.45 13.45 15.95
CA LEU A 88 9.43 12.87 15.03
C LEU A 88 8.89 11.53 14.53
N ALA A 89 8.75 11.37 13.22
CA ALA A 89 8.52 10.09 12.56
C ALA A 89 9.81 9.66 11.84
N VAL A 90 10.21 8.41 12.03
CA VAL A 90 11.39 7.81 11.39
C VAL A 90 10.95 6.63 10.54
N ALA A 91 11.37 6.62 9.28
CA ALA A 91 11.01 5.61 8.31
C ALA A 91 11.80 4.30 8.49
N ASP A 92 11.19 3.19 8.06
CA ASP A 92 11.81 1.87 7.87
C ASP A 92 12.46 1.78 6.48
N ASP A 93 13.43 2.65 6.22
CA ASP A 93 14.21 2.67 4.99
C ASP A 93 15.71 2.70 5.32
N PRO A 94 16.60 2.36 4.37
CA PRO A 94 18.05 2.33 4.62
C PRO A 94 18.61 3.67 5.12
N ASP A 95 18.03 4.77 4.66
CA ASP A 95 18.44 6.13 5.01
C ASP A 95 17.80 6.65 6.30
N ARG A 96 16.88 5.88 6.90
CA ARG A 96 16.13 6.24 8.10
C ARG A 96 15.50 7.62 7.96
N THR A 97 14.81 7.86 6.85
CA THR A 97 14.21 9.14 6.49
C THR A 97 13.37 9.68 7.66
N ARG A 98 13.60 10.95 8.02
CA ARG A 98 12.98 11.59 9.18
C ARG A 98 12.03 12.70 8.75
N LEU A 99 10.86 12.73 9.38
CA LEU A 99 9.88 13.79 9.24
C LEU A 99 9.49 14.30 10.63
N LEU A 100 9.69 15.60 10.88
CA LEU A 100 9.14 16.28 12.05
C LEU A 100 7.77 16.84 11.69
N LEU A 101 6.77 16.62 12.53
CA LEU A 101 5.39 17.07 12.33
C LEU A 101 4.91 17.90 13.52
N ARG A 102 4.32 19.06 13.26
CA ARG A 102 3.62 19.87 14.26
C ARG A 102 2.30 20.35 13.70
N ALA A 103 1.21 19.80 14.19
CA ALA A 103 -0.15 20.16 13.78
C ALA A 103 -0.82 21.08 14.82
N ASP A 104 -1.53 22.09 14.36
CA ASP A 104 -2.38 22.96 15.20
C ASP A 104 -3.89 22.76 14.97
N GLY A 105 -4.24 21.76 14.15
CA GLY A 105 -5.60 21.41 13.75
C GLY A 105 -5.95 21.85 12.32
N THR A 106 -5.53 23.05 11.91
CA THR A 106 -5.82 23.59 10.57
C THR A 106 -4.59 23.72 9.69
N ARG A 107 -3.42 23.76 10.32
CA ARG A 107 -2.11 23.79 9.69
C ARG A 107 -1.28 22.62 10.19
N LEU A 108 -0.39 22.19 9.32
CA LEU A 108 0.68 21.27 9.64
C LEU A 108 1.98 21.96 9.24
N GLU A 109 2.93 22.04 10.16
CA GLU A 109 4.31 22.36 9.83
C GLU A 109 5.08 21.05 9.76
N THR A 110 5.87 20.86 8.70
CA THR A 110 6.85 19.78 8.63
C THR A 110 8.27 20.28 8.44
N ARG A 111 9.23 19.47 8.90
CA ARG A 111 10.65 19.64 8.60
C ARG A 111 11.27 18.30 8.29
N THR A 112 12.23 18.28 7.36
CA THR A 112 13.02 17.09 7.01
C THR A 112 14.47 17.33 7.43
N PRO A 113 14.88 16.86 8.62
CA PRO A 113 16.26 16.99 9.09
C PRO A 113 17.24 16.28 8.16
N SER A 114 18.47 16.79 8.04
CA SER A 114 19.52 16.10 7.30
C SER A 114 19.83 14.75 7.96
N ALA A 115 20.16 13.70 7.19
CA ALA A 115 20.48 12.37 7.73
C ALA A 115 21.61 12.37 8.79
N LYS A 116 22.49 13.38 8.78
CA LYS A 116 23.64 13.50 9.71
C LYS A 116 23.30 14.25 11.01
N GLN A 117 22.16 14.93 11.08
CA GLN A 117 21.78 15.69 12.27
C GLN A 117 21.43 14.74 13.41
N ALA A 118 21.92 15.00 14.62
CA ALA A 118 21.62 14.19 15.81
C ALA A 118 20.19 14.46 16.32
N ASP A 119 19.55 13.44 16.91
CA ASP A 119 18.15 13.53 17.37
C ASP A 119 17.94 14.55 18.51
N ASP A 120 18.97 14.77 19.35
CA ASP A 120 18.97 15.77 20.44
C ASP A 120 19.13 17.21 19.95
N GLN A 121 19.49 17.41 18.67
CA GLN A 121 19.61 18.70 18.00
C GLN A 121 18.40 19.04 17.13
N LEU A 122 17.33 18.24 17.17
CA LEU A 122 16.11 18.51 16.43
C LEU A 122 15.30 19.64 17.09
N PRO A 123 14.64 20.53 16.32
CA PRO A 123 14.51 20.50 14.86
C PRO A 123 15.72 21.04 14.08
N GLY A 124 16.65 21.74 14.74
CA GLY A 124 17.78 22.46 14.14
C GLY A 124 17.37 23.41 13.02
N ASP A 125 18.23 23.53 11.99
CA ASP A 125 18.07 24.51 10.91
C ASP A 125 17.29 23.98 9.69
N ALA A 126 16.64 22.82 9.81
CA ALA A 126 15.83 22.27 8.73
C ALA A 126 14.69 23.24 8.37
N PRO A 127 14.49 23.57 7.07
CA PRO A 127 13.49 24.53 6.66
C PRO A 127 12.09 24.02 6.99
N ALA A 128 11.23 24.93 7.46
CA ALA A 128 9.83 24.66 7.70
C ALA A 128 9.04 24.67 6.39
N ILE A 129 8.20 23.65 6.20
CA ILE A 129 7.20 23.61 5.14
C ILE A 129 5.83 23.68 5.82
N GLU A 130 5.04 24.67 5.43
CA GLU A 130 3.67 24.87 5.90
C GLU A 130 2.69 24.15 4.98
N TRP A 131 1.72 23.48 5.58
CA TRP A 131 0.66 22.79 4.88
C TRP A 131 -0.70 23.21 5.42
N ALA A 132 -1.69 23.24 4.54
CA ALA A 132 -3.06 23.58 4.86
C ALA A 132 -4.01 22.42 4.52
N ARG A 133 -5.17 22.39 5.19
CA ARG A 133 -6.29 21.57 4.75
C ARG A 133 -7.08 22.30 3.67
N CYS A 134 -7.57 21.55 2.68
CA CYS A 134 -8.45 22.05 1.63
C CYS A 134 -9.83 21.40 1.75
N ALA A 135 -10.88 22.14 1.42
CA ALA A 135 -12.25 21.61 1.38
C ALA A 135 -12.43 20.51 0.31
N GLY A 136 -11.55 20.50 -0.69
CA GLY A 136 -11.45 19.47 -1.72
C GLY A 136 -10.10 19.53 -2.42
N VAL A 137 -9.80 18.47 -3.17
CA VAL A 137 -8.61 18.37 -4.02
C VAL A 137 -9.00 18.73 -5.45
N PRO A 138 -8.15 19.43 -6.22
CA PRO A 138 -8.41 19.65 -7.64
C PRO A 138 -8.70 18.34 -8.37
N THR A 139 -9.67 18.35 -9.29
CA THR A 139 -10.18 17.14 -9.96
C THR A 139 -9.08 16.35 -10.68
N THR A 140 -8.09 17.04 -11.25
CA THR A 140 -6.95 16.42 -11.93
C THR A 140 -6.11 15.57 -10.98
N LEU A 141 -5.81 16.09 -9.78
CA LEU A 141 -5.08 15.37 -8.75
C LEU A 141 -5.93 14.29 -8.10
N ALA A 142 -7.23 14.54 -7.92
CA ALA A 142 -8.17 13.53 -7.43
C ALA A 142 -8.27 12.34 -8.40
N ALA A 143 -8.24 12.57 -9.71
CA ALA A 143 -8.27 11.50 -10.71
C ALA A 143 -7.02 10.60 -10.65
N LEU A 144 -5.84 11.16 -10.37
CA LEU A 144 -4.60 10.39 -10.29
C LEU A 144 -4.37 9.74 -8.91
N HIS A 145 -4.64 10.47 -7.82
CA HIS A 145 -4.29 10.04 -6.47
C HIS A 145 -5.49 9.62 -5.61
N GLY A 146 -6.72 9.93 -5.99
CA GLY A 146 -7.89 9.79 -5.11
C GLY A 146 -8.10 8.36 -4.60
N GLU A 147 -8.10 7.38 -5.50
CA GLU A 147 -8.27 5.98 -5.11
C GLU A 147 -7.07 5.44 -4.31
N GLY A 148 -5.85 5.79 -4.73
CA GLY A 148 -4.62 5.38 -4.05
C GLY A 148 -4.51 5.92 -2.63
N LEU A 149 -4.83 7.20 -2.43
CA LEU A 149 -4.87 7.83 -1.11
C LEU A 149 -6.01 7.27 -0.24
N ALA A 150 -7.16 6.95 -0.83
CA ALA A 150 -8.25 6.29 -0.11
C ALA A 150 -7.87 4.87 0.33
N PHE A 151 -7.09 4.14 -0.47
CA PHE A 151 -6.54 2.85 -0.09
C PHE A 151 -5.46 2.98 0.99
N LEU A 152 -4.52 3.91 0.82
CA LEU A 152 -3.47 4.20 1.80
C LEU A 152 -4.06 4.57 3.17
N GLY A 153 -5.12 5.37 3.21
CA GLY A 153 -5.81 5.73 4.46
C GLY A 153 -6.49 4.55 5.17
N ALA A 154 -6.83 3.47 4.45
CA ALA A 154 -7.38 2.25 5.01
C ALA A 154 -6.32 1.22 5.39
N LEU A 155 -5.10 1.39 4.89
CA LEU A 155 -4.02 0.41 5.01
C LEU A 155 -3.68 0.13 6.48
N ASP A 156 -3.66 1.14 7.36
CA ASP A 156 -3.41 0.94 8.79
C ASP A 156 -4.42 -0.04 9.44
N GLY A 157 -5.69 0.05 9.05
CA GLY A 157 -6.75 -0.83 9.55
C GLY A 157 -6.64 -2.24 8.97
N ILE A 158 -6.31 -2.35 7.69
CA ILE A 158 -6.04 -3.63 7.01
C ILE A 158 -4.85 -4.33 7.67
N GLU A 159 -3.72 -3.65 7.83
CA GLU A 159 -2.51 -4.19 8.44
C GLU A 159 -2.75 -4.64 9.89
N ALA A 160 -3.49 -3.85 10.68
CA ALA A 160 -3.87 -4.23 12.03
C ALA A 160 -4.70 -5.51 12.07
N ALA A 161 -5.62 -5.69 11.12
CA ALA A 161 -6.41 -6.92 11.00
C ALA A 161 -5.56 -8.12 10.54
N CYS A 162 -4.54 -7.89 9.72
CA CYS A 162 -3.62 -8.93 9.24
C CYS A 162 -2.52 -9.31 10.25
N ALA A 163 -2.26 -8.48 11.27
CA ALA A 163 -1.17 -8.68 12.23
C ALA A 163 -1.29 -9.98 13.05
N GLY A 164 -2.50 -10.54 13.18
CA GLY A 164 -2.75 -11.81 13.89
C GLY A 164 -2.30 -13.06 13.13
N GLY A 165 -1.89 -12.95 11.85
CA GLY A 165 -1.51 -14.08 11.01
C GLY A 165 -2.67 -14.94 10.52
N GLU A 166 -3.91 -14.64 10.93
CA GLU A 166 -5.12 -15.29 10.45
C GLU A 166 -5.60 -14.65 9.15
N ALA A 167 -5.88 -15.48 8.14
CA ALA A 167 -6.33 -14.99 6.82
C ALA A 167 -7.72 -14.34 6.90
N ALA A 168 -8.63 -14.85 7.74
CA ALA A 168 -10.01 -14.39 7.82
C ALA A 168 -10.16 -12.91 8.20
N PRO A 169 -9.61 -12.40 9.33
CA PRO A 169 -9.70 -10.99 9.67
C PRO A 169 -8.99 -10.08 8.65
N CYS A 170 -7.87 -10.54 8.09
CA CYS A 170 -7.12 -9.82 7.06
C CYS A 170 -7.97 -9.61 5.79
N LEU A 171 -8.55 -10.70 5.27
CA LEU A 171 -9.41 -10.66 4.08
C LEU A 171 -10.70 -9.89 4.35
N ALA A 172 -11.29 -10.01 5.54
CA ALA A 172 -12.48 -9.24 5.91
C ALA A 172 -12.22 -7.72 5.90
N ALA A 173 -11.05 -7.27 6.37
CA ALA A 173 -10.69 -5.85 6.35
C ALA A 173 -10.46 -5.34 4.91
N LEU A 174 -9.77 -6.12 4.07
CA LEU A 174 -9.60 -5.81 2.64
C LEU A 174 -10.95 -5.76 1.92
N PHE A 175 -11.80 -6.76 2.17
CA PHE A 175 -13.14 -6.86 1.61
C PHE A 175 -13.99 -5.65 2.00
N GLY A 176 -14.03 -5.30 3.28
CA GLY A 176 -14.82 -4.17 3.77
C GLY A 176 -14.38 -2.81 3.21
N TRP A 177 -13.12 -2.66 2.77
CA TRP A 177 -12.68 -1.48 2.05
C TRP A 177 -13.07 -1.53 0.55
N ALA A 178 -12.98 -2.72 -0.05
CA ALA A 178 -13.24 -2.93 -1.46
C ALA A 178 -14.75 -2.85 -1.78
N ASP A 179 -15.61 -3.41 -0.93
CA ASP A 179 -17.07 -3.38 -1.00
C ASP A 179 -17.58 -1.95 -0.75
N LEU A 180 -17.60 -1.17 -1.83
CA LEU A 180 -17.95 0.24 -1.80
C LEU A 180 -19.46 0.41 -1.67
N THR A 181 -20.22 -0.51 -2.28
CA THR A 181 -21.68 -0.47 -2.26
C THR A 181 -22.27 -0.99 -0.94
N ARG A 182 -21.50 -1.76 -0.17
CA ARG A 182 -21.87 -2.42 1.10
C ARG A 182 -22.98 -3.44 0.92
N ASP A 183 -22.98 -4.15 -0.19
CA ASP A 183 -23.96 -5.22 -0.47
C ASP A 183 -23.45 -6.61 -0.03
N GLY A 184 -22.21 -6.70 0.48
CA GLY A 184 -21.63 -7.94 0.98
C GLY A 184 -21.03 -8.83 -0.10
N VAL A 185 -20.94 -8.33 -1.34
CA VAL A 185 -20.25 -8.97 -2.46
C VAL A 185 -19.29 -7.98 -3.13
N LEU A 186 -18.34 -8.48 -3.91
CA LEU A 186 -17.43 -7.65 -4.70
C LEU A 186 -17.78 -7.80 -6.18
N SER A 187 -18.18 -6.70 -6.79
CA SER A 187 -18.29 -6.58 -8.24
C SER A 187 -16.90 -6.50 -8.90
N ALA A 188 -16.85 -6.72 -10.22
CA ALA A 188 -15.62 -6.56 -10.99
C ALA A 188 -15.02 -5.13 -10.86
N ALA A 189 -15.87 -4.11 -10.71
CA ALA A 189 -15.44 -2.73 -10.56
C ALA A 189 -14.75 -2.47 -9.21
N GLU A 190 -15.26 -3.06 -8.13
CA GLU A 190 -14.71 -2.94 -6.78
C GLU A 190 -13.37 -3.68 -6.65
N ILE A 191 -13.26 -4.86 -7.25
CA ILE A 191 -11.98 -5.59 -7.32
C ILE A 191 -10.96 -4.77 -8.15
N ALA A 192 -11.38 -4.20 -9.29
CA ALA A 192 -10.49 -3.36 -10.10
C ALA A 192 -10.05 -2.09 -9.35
N ARG A 193 -10.92 -1.49 -8.53
CA ARG A 193 -10.58 -0.37 -7.63
C ARG A 193 -9.52 -0.77 -6.60
N LEU A 194 -9.62 -1.97 -6.03
CA LEU A 194 -8.57 -2.52 -5.16
C LEU A 194 -7.24 -2.66 -5.88
N VAL A 195 -7.23 -3.20 -7.09
CA VAL A 195 -6.00 -3.35 -7.89
C VAL A 195 -5.36 -1.99 -8.17
N ARG A 196 -6.14 -0.95 -8.51
CA ARG A 196 -5.62 0.41 -8.72
C ARG A 196 -5.03 1.01 -7.44
N GLY A 197 -5.73 0.86 -6.30
CA GLY A 197 -5.25 1.30 -4.99
C GLY A 197 -3.93 0.65 -4.59
N VAL A 198 -3.82 -0.67 -4.72
CA VAL A 198 -2.60 -1.44 -4.46
C VAL A 198 -1.47 -1.02 -5.41
N THR A 199 -1.77 -0.88 -6.71
CA THR A 199 -0.78 -0.42 -7.71
C THR A 199 -0.21 0.93 -7.32
N HIS A 200 -1.07 1.88 -6.95
CA HIS A 200 -0.65 3.22 -6.55
C HIS A 200 0.30 3.20 -5.36
N VAL A 201 -0.07 2.52 -4.27
CA VAL A 201 0.78 2.37 -3.07
C VAL A 201 2.11 1.69 -3.40
N ALA A 202 2.10 0.65 -4.25
CA ALA A 202 3.32 -0.05 -4.67
C ALA A 202 4.28 0.86 -5.44
N MET A 203 3.76 1.71 -6.33
CA MET A 203 4.58 2.68 -7.08
C MET A 203 5.14 3.77 -6.15
N LEU A 204 4.36 4.25 -5.19
CA LEU A 204 4.86 5.24 -4.22
C LEU A 204 5.96 4.64 -3.32
N ALA A 205 5.84 3.37 -2.93
CA ALA A 205 6.82 2.70 -2.08
C ALA A 205 8.20 2.55 -2.76
N THR A 206 8.29 2.69 -4.09
CA THR A 206 9.55 2.62 -4.83
C THR A 206 10.10 3.97 -5.26
N GLY A 207 9.42 5.08 -4.96
CA GLY A 207 9.78 6.42 -5.43
C GLY A 207 9.64 6.56 -6.94
N THR A 208 8.46 6.99 -7.38
CA THR A 208 8.08 6.97 -8.80
C THR A 208 7.80 8.37 -9.32
N GLU A 209 8.30 8.69 -10.52
CA GLU A 209 7.97 9.92 -11.23
C GLU A 209 6.48 9.99 -11.61
N VAL A 210 5.90 11.20 -11.60
CA VAL A 210 4.46 11.41 -11.84
C VAL A 210 3.95 10.76 -13.12
N GLY A 211 4.73 10.85 -14.21
CA GLY A 211 4.38 10.26 -15.50
C GLY A 211 4.32 8.72 -15.46
N ASP A 212 5.26 8.09 -14.76
CA ASP A 212 5.31 6.63 -14.62
C ASP A 212 4.20 6.13 -13.70
N LEU A 213 3.89 6.87 -12.63
CA LEU A 213 2.75 6.59 -11.77
C LEU A 213 1.44 6.65 -12.56
N ALA A 214 1.24 7.71 -13.37
CA ALA A 214 0.05 7.85 -14.19
C ALA A 214 -0.08 6.72 -15.22
N ALA A 215 1.02 6.32 -15.85
CA ALA A 215 1.05 5.17 -16.77
C ALA A 215 0.69 3.85 -16.05
N ALA A 216 1.25 3.61 -14.86
CA ALA A 216 0.98 2.41 -14.07
C ALA A 216 -0.48 2.35 -13.58
N VAL A 217 -1.04 3.46 -13.11
CA VAL A 217 -2.46 3.56 -12.70
C VAL A 217 -3.39 3.41 -13.91
N GLY A 218 -3.04 4.00 -15.05
CA GLY A 218 -3.79 3.81 -16.30
C GLY A 218 -3.78 2.36 -16.77
N ALA A 219 -2.63 1.70 -16.73
CA ALA A 219 -2.50 0.29 -17.07
C ALA A 219 -3.29 -0.61 -16.09
N SER A 220 -3.27 -0.31 -14.79
CA SER A 220 -4.02 -1.07 -13.79
C SER A 220 -5.53 -0.83 -13.86
N ALA A 221 -6.01 0.24 -14.50
CA ALA A 221 -7.44 0.38 -14.79
C ALA A 221 -7.95 -0.71 -15.76
N VAL A 222 -7.19 -0.99 -16.83
CA VAL A 222 -7.55 -2.05 -17.80
C VAL A 222 -7.18 -3.43 -17.26
N GLY A 223 -5.94 -3.58 -16.78
CA GLY A 223 -5.44 -4.85 -16.24
C GLY A 223 -6.20 -5.30 -14.99
N GLY A 224 -6.59 -4.36 -14.13
CA GLY A 224 -7.37 -4.62 -12.92
C GLY A 224 -8.77 -5.14 -13.22
N LEU A 225 -9.42 -4.62 -14.27
CA LEU A 225 -10.72 -5.16 -14.70
C LEU A 225 -10.60 -6.58 -15.26
N ALA A 226 -9.57 -6.84 -16.08
CA ALA A 226 -9.30 -8.19 -16.59
C ALA A 226 -9.00 -9.18 -15.46
N ALA A 227 -8.19 -8.78 -14.48
CA ALA A 227 -7.91 -9.57 -13.29
C ALA A 227 -9.18 -9.82 -12.46
N ALA A 228 -10.02 -8.80 -12.29
CA ALA A 228 -11.28 -8.90 -11.56
C ALA A 228 -12.24 -9.93 -12.17
N TYR A 229 -12.48 -9.86 -13.48
CA TYR A 229 -13.36 -10.83 -14.15
C TYR A 229 -12.87 -12.26 -14.01
N ALA A 230 -11.56 -12.45 -14.09
CA ALA A 230 -11.01 -13.78 -14.04
C ALA A 230 -10.93 -14.31 -12.60
N LEU A 231 -10.77 -13.44 -11.60
CA LEU A 231 -10.97 -13.79 -10.19
C LEU A 231 -12.41 -14.26 -9.96
N ILE A 232 -13.40 -13.47 -10.39
CA ILE A 232 -14.83 -13.84 -10.32
C ILE A 232 -15.02 -15.20 -11.00
N ALA A 233 -14.62 -15.36 -12.26
CA ALA A 233 -14.77 -16.62 -12.99
C ALA A 233 -14.09 -17.84 -12.33
N SER A 234 -13.12 -17.63 -11.44
CA SER A 234 -12.39 -18.70 -10.75
C SER A 234 -12.90 -19.02 -9.34
N LEU A 235 -13.58 -18.08 -8.68
CA LEU A 235 -13.97 -18.19 -7.27
C LEU A 235 -15.48 -18.02 -7.03
N ASP A 236 -16.24 -17.59 -8.03
CA ASP A 236 -17.70 -17.49 -8.00
C ASP A 236 -18.32 -18.89 -8.14
N TYR A 237 -18.47 -19.58 -7.02
CA TYR A 237 -18.91 -20.98 -6.97
C TYR A 237 -20.42 -21.09 -7.08
N ASP A 238 -21.16 -20.02 -6.80
CA ASP A 238 -22.62 -19.97 -6.94
C ASP A 238 -23.11 -19.34 -8.26
N ALA A 239 -22.17 -18.89 -9.10
CA ALA A 239 -22.41 -18.25 -10.39
C ALA A 239 -23.24 -16.95 -10.30
N SER A 240 -23.06 -16.18 -9.22
CA SER A 240 -23.70 -14.88 -8.98
C SER A 240 -23.16 -13.76 -9.88
N GLY A 241 -21.98 -13.92 -10.47
CA GLY A 241 -21.25 -12.88 -11.21
C GLY A 241 -20.52 -11.89 -10.30
N THR A 242 -20.43 -12.17 -9.00
CA THR A 242 -19.76 -11.37 -7.98
C THR A 242 -18.91 -12.27 -7.07
N LEU A 243 -18.14 -11.70 -6.13
CA LEU A 243 -17.41 -12.49 -5.13
C LEU A 243 -17.84 -12.13 -3.71
N SER A 244 -18.41 -13.10 -3.00
CA SER A 244 -18.68 -12.98 -1.57
C SER A 244 -17.42 -13.21 -0.73
N LEU A 245 -17.41 -12.71 0.51
CA LEU A 245 -16.34 -13.02 1.46
C LEU A 245 -16.24 -14.52 1.75
N ALA A 246 -17.36 -15.23 1.76
CA ALA A 246 -17.39 -16.68 1.99
C ALA A 246 -16.64 -17.44 0.89
N GLU A 247 -16.84 -17.08 -0.37
CA GLU A 247 -16.13 -17.68 -1.51
C GLU A 247 -14.63 -17.38 -1.50
N LEU A 248 -14.25 -16.16 -1.09
CA LEU A 248 -12.83 -15.83 -0.90
C LEU A 248 -12.18 -16.66 0.21
N LEU A 249 -12.92 -16.97 1.28
CA LEU A 249 -12.43 -17.77 2.40
C LEU A 249 -12.52 -19.28 2.15
N GLN A 250 -13.31 -19.71 1.18
CA GLN A 250 -13.47 -21.09 0.79
C GLN A 250 -12.09 -21.72 0.55
N ASP A 251 -11.82 -22.83 1.23
CA ASP A 251 -10.58 -23.61 1.19
C ASP A 251 -9.31 -22.89 1.69
N ARG A 252 -9.44 -21.74 2.36
CA ARG A 252 -8.30 -20.93 2.86
C ARG A 252 -8.23 -20.80 4.38
N SER A 253 -9.29 -21.14 5.12
CA SER A 253 -9.24 -21.06 6.59
C SER A 253 -10.32 -21.85 7.33
N PRO A 254 -9.94 -22.86 8.12
CA PRO A 254 -8.92 -23.88 7.84
C PRO A 254 -9.46 -24.93 6.86
N MET A 255 -8.59 -25.53 6.02
CA MET A 255 -9.00 -26.68 5.19
C MET A 255 -9.46 -27.84 6.09
N PRO A 256 -10.74 -28.25 6.04
CA PRO A 256 -11.21 -29.38 6.83
C PRO A 256 -10.43 -30.66 6.46
N GLY A 257 -9.82 -31.31 7.44
CA GLY A 257 -9.08 -32.57 7.25
C GLY A 257 -7.60 -32.43 6.88
N LEU A 258 -7.06 -31.22 6.68
CA LEU A 258 -5.62 -30.99 6.47
C LEU A 258 -4.93 -30.32 7.67
N ALA A 259 -5.69 -29.70 8.58
CA ALA A 259 -5.16 -29.31 9.87
C ALA A 259 -4.89 -30.56 10.71
N GLY A 260 -3.62 -30.99 10.77
CA GLY A 260 -3.16 -31.98 11.74
C GLY A 260 -3.37 -31.48 13.18
N PRO A 261 -3.21 -32.35 14.19
CA PRO A 261 -3.25 -31.90 15.58
C PRO A 261 -2.28 -30.73 15.76
N ALA A 262 -2.74 -29.68 16.46
CA ALA A 262 -1.92 -28.51 16.75
C ALA A 262 -0.58 -28.99 17.30
N SER A 263 0.51 -28.71 16.58
CA SER A 263 1.83 -29.01 17.12
C SER A 263 2.00 -28.21 18.40
N PRO A 264 2.58 -28.79 19.47
CA PRO A 264 2.92 -28.03 20.66
C PRO A 264 3.75 -26.82 20.23
N PRO A 265 3.60 -25.66 20.90
CA PRO A 265 4.34 -24.45 20.56
C PRO A 265 5.82 -24.81 20.49
N ALA A 266 6.42 -24.64 19.31
CA ALA A 266 7.83 -24.87 19.15
C ALA A 266 8.56 -23.93 20.13
N PRO A 267 9.64 -24.39 20.80
CA PRO A 267 10.48 -23.48 21.57
C PRO A 267 10.87 -22.33 20.66
N SER A 268 10.70 -21.10 21.15
CA SER A 268 11.06 -19.88 20.43
C SER A 268 12.56 -19.92 20.10
N VAL A 269 12.90 -20.38 18.90
CA VAL A 269 14.27 -20.29 18.39
C VAL A 269 14.46 -18.83 18.01
N ALA A 270 15.40 -18.14 18.66
CA ALA A 270 15.80 -16.80 18.27
C ALA A 270 16.41 -16.89 16.86
N GLY A 271 15.57 -16.73 15.84
CA GLY A 271 16.02 -16.59 14.46
C GLY A 271 16.80 -15.29 14.28
N PRO A 272 17.67 -15.21 13.26
CA PRO A 272 18.30 -13.95 12.89
C PRO A 272 17.21 -12.88 12.65
N PRO A 273 17.46 -11.61 13.01
CA PRO A 273 16.48 -10.54 12.86
C PRO A 273 16.04 -10.44 11.40
N LEU A 274 14.78 -10.76 11.14
CA LEU A 274 14.12 -10.57 9.85
C LEU A 274 13.77 -9.08 9.69
N ALA A 275 14.79 -8.21 9.64
CA ALA A 275 14.60 -6.82 9.24
C ALA A 275 14.66 -6.74 7.70
N GLY A 276 13.61 -6.23 7.06
CA GLY A 276 13.56 -5.83 5.64
C GLY A 276 13.59 -6.93 4.56
N ALA A 277 14.23 -8.08 4.80
CA ALA A 277 14.49 -9.07 3.75
C ALA A 277 13.24 -9.83 3.24
N ALA A 278 12.20 -9.97 4.06
CA ALA A 278 11.01 -10.72 3.69
C ALA A 278 10.14 -9.99 2.65
N LEU A 279 10.00 -8.66 2.79
CA LEU A 279 9.29 -7.85 1.79
C LEU A 279 10.12 -7.71 0.51
N ALA A 280 11.43 -7.49 0.63
CA ALA A 280 12.34 -7.45 -0.51
C ALA A 280 12.36 -8.78 -1.30
N GLY A 281 12.25 -9.93 -0.61
CA GLY A 281 12.15 -11.24 -1.23
C GLY A 281 10.83 -11.47 -1.97
N GLN A 282 9.71 -11.02 -1.42
CA GLN A 282 8.39 -11.11 -2.08
C GLN A 282 8.26 -10.16 -3.27
N LEU A 283 8.77 -8.93 -3.13
CA LEU A 283 8.87 -7.98 -4.24
C LEU A 283 9.88 -8.44 -5.30
N GLY A 284 10.94 -9.16 -4.90
CA GLY A 284 11.89 -9.80 -5.81
C GLY A 284 11.26 -10.95 -6.61
N ALA A 285 10.40 -11.76 -5.99
CA ALA A 285 9.64 -12.79 -6.69
C ALA A 285 8.60 -12.18 -7.65
N LEU A 286 7.91 -11.12 -7.24
CA LEU A 286 6.99 -10.36 -8.10
C LEU A 286 7.74 -9.69 -9.26
N ARG A 287 8.89 -9.06 -9.00
CA ARG A 287 9.74 -8.45 -10.03
C ARG A 287 10.26 -9.50 -11.01
N THR A 288 10.73 -10.64 -10.54
CA THR A 288 11.17 -11.75 -11.40
C THR A 288 10.02 -12.25 -12.28
N LEU A 289 8.80 -12.34 -11.72
CA LEU A 289 7.61 -12.67 -12.48
C LEU A 289 7.30 -11.60 -13.53
N LEU A 290 7.34 -10.31 -13.17
CA LEU A 290 7.12 -9.19 -14.09
C LEU A 290 8.18 -9.12 -15.19
N ASP A 291 9.46 -9.35 -14.89
CA ASP A 291 10.56 -9.38 -15.85
C ASP A 291 10.44 -10.57 -16.82
N GLN A 292 9.92 -11.71 -16.34
CA GLN A 292 9.62 -12.86 -17.20
C GLN A 292 8.35 -12.66 -18.05
N LEU A 293 7.36 -11.92 -17.53
CA LEU A 293 6.12 -11.61 -18.23
C LEU A 293 6.25 -10.43 -19.20
N GLY A 294 7.16 -9.48 -18.94
CA GLY A 294 7.34 -8.25 -19.72
C GLY A 294 7.51 -8.51 -21.23
N PRO A 295 8.43 -9.39 -21.65
CA PRO A 295 8.59 -9.77 -23.05
C PRO A 295 7.33 -10.44 -23.65
N MET A 296 6.56 -11.15 -22.83
CA MET A 296 5.31 -11.81 -23.27
C MET A 296 4.14 -10.84 -23.37
N LEU A 297 4.22 -9.69 -22.68
CA LEU A 297 3.22 -8.61 -22.69
C LEU A 297 3.57 -7.50 -23.70
N GLY A 298 4.64 -7.67 -24.49
CA GLY A 298 5.10 -6.66 -25.45
C GLY A 298 5.65 -5.40 -24.79
N LEU A 299 6.00 -5.47 -23.49
CA LEU A 299 6.70 -4.38 -22.83
C LEU A 299 8.16 -4.38 -23.31
N PRO A 300 8.73 -3.21 -23.60
CA PRO A 300 10.15 -3.12 -23.93
C PRO A 300 10.97 -3.68 -22.75
N PRO A 301 12.03 -4.47 -23.02
CA PRO A 301 12.93 -4.91 -21.96
C PRO A 301 13.50 -3.69 -21.25
N ARG A 302 13.43 -3.68 -19.92
CA ARG A 302 14.05 -2.66 -19.06
C ARG A 302 15.55 -2.90 -18.96
#